data_AF-A0A7J8X1L6-F1
#
_entry.id   AF-A0A7J8X1L6-F1
#
_cell.length_a   1.000
_cell.length_b   1.000
_cell.length_c   1.000
_cell.angle_alpha   90.00
_cell.angle_beta   90.00
_cell.angle_gamma   90.00
#
_symmetry.space_group_name_H-M   'P 1'
#
loop_
_entity.id
_entity.type
_entity.pdbx_description
1 polymer ?
#
loop_
_entity_poly.entity_id
_entity_poly.type
_entity_poly.pdbx_seq_one_letter_code
_entity_poly.pdbx_strand_id
1 'polypeptide(L)'
;KAGIYSEDLKRPCRLYTSSSNYDHENVHLWRDNLRHPCHPLEDCIKIWPQKPTRYREIVATYSIEAKKLGLRILELLSEGLGLGSGFFGDKLSESLEMYMDFKSSRMGNGLVWSLCIMHLWLT
;
A
#
# COMPACT_ATOMS: atom_id res chain seq x y z
N LYS A 1 -7.18 17.08 -13.14
CA LYS A 1 -7.18 15.60 -13.22
C LYS A 1 -5.89 15.10 -12.58
N ALA A 2 -5.93 14.30 -11.51
CA ALA A 2 -4.71 13.82 -10.85
C ALA A 2 -3.89 12.99 -11.84
N GLY A 3 -2.65 13.38 -12.16
CA GLY A 3 -1.83 12.73 -13.19
C GLY A 3 -1.48 11.26 -12.93
N ILE A 4 -1.84 10.76 -11.75
CA ILE A 4 -1.61 9.39 -11.27
C ILE A 4 -2.84 8.47 -11.41
N TYR A 5 -4.01 8.99 -11.81
CA TYR A 5 -5.18 8.12 -12.01
C TYR A 5 -4.94 7.14 -13.17
N SER A 6 -5.14 5.85 -12.95
CA SER A 6 -5.00 4.82 -13.98
C SER A 6 -5.62 3.50 -13.52
N GLU A 7 -6.38 2.84 -14.41
CA GLU A 7 -6.88 1.46 -14.21
C GLU A 7 -5.91 0.41 -14.75
N ASP A 8 -4.82 0.82 -15.40
CA ASP A 8 -3.82 -0.09 -15.94
C ASP A 8 -3.05 -0.79 -14.82
N LEU A 9 -3.23 -2.11 -14.72
CA LEU A 9 -2.59 -2.95 -13.72
C LEU A 9 -1.05 -2.92 -13.83
N LYS A 10 -0.49 -2.58 -15.00
CA LYS A 10 0.94 -2.49 -15.25
C LYS A 10 1.57 -1.18 -14.78
N ARG A 11 0.76 -0.16 -14.49
CA ARG A 11 1.28 1.12 -13.97
C ARG A 11 1.67 0.95 -12.50
N PRO A 12 2.96 1.11 -12.12
CA PRO A 12 3.44 0.76 -10.79
C PRO A 12 2.94 1.72 -9.71
N CYS A 13 2.84 3.03 -10.00
CA CYS A 13 2.20 4.01 -9.14
C CYS A 13 0.88 4.47 -9.78
N ARG A 14 -0.25 4.14 -9.15
CA ARG A 14 -1.57 4.50 -9.65
C ARG A 14 -2.57 4.79 -8.56
N LEU A 15 -3.43 5.77 -8.83
CA LEU A 15 -4.70 5.97 -8.14
C LEU A 15 -5.79 5.32 -8.98
N TYR A 16 -6.63 4.51 -8.38
CA TYR A 16 -7.75 3.89 -9.08
C TYR A 16 -8.97 3.86 -8.17
N THR A 17 -10.15 3.92 -8.80
CA THR A 17 -11.43 3.84 -8.11
C THR A 17 -11.96 2.43 -8.23
N SER A 18 -12.41 1.89 -7.11
CA SER A 18 -12.96 0.55 -6.98
C SER A 18 -11.95 -0.58 -7.23
N SER A 19 -12.25 -1.79 -6.75
CA SER A 19 -11.48 -2.97 -7.14
C SER A 19 -11.80 -3.35 -8.59
N SER A 20 -10.87 -4.05 -9.25
CA SER A 20 -11.14 -4.65 -10.57
C SER A 20 -12.23 -5.72 -10.54
N ASN A 21 -12.70 -6.10 -9.35
CA ASN A 21 -13.72 -7.12 -9.12
C ASN A 21 -15.07 -6.51 -8.71
N TYR A 22 -15.24 -5.19 -8.87
CA TYR A 22 -16.44 -4.47 -8.46
C TYR A 22 -17.75 -5.14 -8.89
N ASP A 23 -17.81 -5.58 -10.15
CA ASP A 23 -19.00 -6.20 -10.76
C ASP A 23 -19.37 -7.56 -10.14
N HIS A 24 -18.44 -8.16 -9.40
CA HIS A 24 -18.60 -9.47 -8.74
C HIS A 24 -18.58 -9.37 -7.21
N GLU A 25 -18.49 -8.17 -6.64
CA GLU A 25 -18.54 -7.96 -5.19
C GLU A 25 -20.00 -7.98 -4.69
N ASN A 26 -20.29 -8.77 -3.65
CA ASN A 26 -21.61 -8.81 -3.00
C ASN A 26 -21.99 -7.48 -2.33
N VAL A 27 -21.00 -6.66 -2.00
CA VAL A 27 -21.18 -5.33 -1.40
C VAL A 27 -20.29 -4.35 -2.15
N HIS A 28 -20.92 -3.47 -2.92
CA HIS A 28 -20.21 -2.42 -3.66
C HIS A 28 -19.70 -1.34 -2.70
N LEU A 29 -18.38 -1.32 -2.49
CA LEU A 29 -17.72 -0.29 -1.70
C LEU A 29 -16.97 0.67 -2.62
N TRP A 30 -17.40 1.94 -2.66
CA TRP A 30 -16.63 2.98 -3.32
C TRP A 30 -15.35 3.23 -2.52
N ARG A 31 -14.22 2.85 -3.10
CA ARG A 31 -12.88 3.03 -2.52
C ARG A 31 -11.98 3.60 -3.58
N ASP A 32 -11.28 4.68 -3.26
CA ASP A 32 -10.15 5.10 -4.08
C ASP A 32 -8.90 4.52 -3.44
N ASN A 33 -8.03 3.90 -4.23
CA ASN A 33 -6.80 3.29 -3.73
C ASN A 33 -5.59 3.90 -4.44
N LEU A 34 -4.64 4.39 -3.65
CA LEU A 34 -3.31 4.74 -4.14
C LEU A 34 -2.37 3.57 -3.85
N ARG A 35 -1.90 2.94 -4.92
CA ARG A 35 -0.94 1.84 -4.87
C ARG A 35 0.40 2.26 -5.45
N HIS A 36 1.49 1.92 -4.76
CA HIS A 36 2.84 2.01 -5.31
C HIS A 36 3.85 1.10 -4.58
N PRO A 37 4.93 0.65 -5.25
CA PRO A 37 6.02 -0.04 -4.58
C PRO A 37 6.79 0.90 -3.66
N CYS A 38 7.49 0.33 -2.68
CA CYS A 38 8.32 1.03 -1.70
C CYS A 38 9.74 0.48 -1.56
N HIS A 39 10.07 -0.61 -2.24
CA HIS A 39 11.39 -1.20 -2.20
C HIS A 39 11.86 -1.60 -3.62
N PRO A 40 13.12 -1.28 -4.01
CA PRO A 40 14.07 -0.39 -3.34
C PRO A 40 13.59 1.07 -3.34
N LEU A 41 13.82 1.80 -2.24
CA LEU A 41 13.22 3.12 -2.00
C LEU A 41 13.69 4.17 -3.02
N GLU A 42 14.96 4.07 -3.41
CA GLU A 42 15.66 4.97 -4.33
C GLU A 42 14.99 5.02 -5.70
N ASP A 43 14.45 3.89 -6.16
CA ASP A 43 13.73 3.79 -7.42
C ASP A 43 12.25 4.10 -7.27
N CYS A 44 11.66 3.66 -6.16
CA CYS A 44 10.24 3.88 -5.87
C CYS A 44 9.91 5.37 -5.71
N ILE A 45 10.72 6.16 -5.01
CA ILE A 45 10.41 7.56 -4.70
C ILE A 45 10.27 8.44 -5.96
N LYS A 46 10.90 8.03 -7.07
CA LYS A 46 10.86 8.73 -8.36
C LYS A 46 9.46 8.70 -8.97
N ILE A 47 8.73 7.59 -8.81
CA ILE A 47 7.39 7.38 -9.38
C ILE A 47 6.25 7.82 -8.46
N TRP A 48 6.52 8.08 -7.19
CA TRP A 48 5.52 8.51 -6.21
C TRP A 48 4.95 9.90 -6.51
N PRO A 49 3.74 10.23 -6.00
CA PRO A 49 3.19 11.57 -6.10
C PRO A 49 4.14 12.63 -5.53
N GLN A 50 4.26 13.78 -6.20
CA GLN A 50 5.00 14.94 -5.68
C GLN A 50 4.16 15.80 -4.74
N LYS A 51 2.83 15.74 -4.88
CA LYS A 51 1.88 16.48 -4.04
C LYS A 51 1.07 15.49 -3.21
N PRO A 52 0.83 15.77 -1.91
CA PRO A 52 1.38 16.91 -1.16
C PRO A 52 2.90 16.79 -0.92
N THR A 53 3.60 17.92 -0.75
CA THR A 53 5.08 17.97 -0.74
C THR A 53 5.73 17.05 0.31
N ARG A 54 5.06 16.87 1.45
CA ARG A 54 5.51 16.01 2.56
C ARG A 54 5.22 14.52 2.36
N TYR A 55 4.45 14.17 1.32
CA TYR A 55 4.02 12.79 1.08
C TYR A 55 5.21 11.83 1.01
N ARG A 56 6.20 12.15 0.17
CA ARG A 56 7.34 11.27 -0.08
C ARG A 56 8.18 11.06 1.18
N GLU A 57 8.39 12.12 1.95
CA GLU A 57 9.14 12.07 3.21
C GLU A 57 8.45 11.17 4.25
N ILE A 58 7.14 11.40 4.46
CA ILE A 58 6.35 10.65 5.45
C ILE A 58 6.24 9.18 5.05
N VAL A 59 5.89 8.90 3.79
CA VAL A 59 5.70 7.53 3.31
C VAL A 59 7.02 6.77 3.22
N ALA A 60 8.13 7.44 2.87
CA ALA A 60 9.46 6.83 2.91
C ALA A 60 9.82 6.39 4.34
N THR A 61 9.71 7.30 5.30
CA THR A 61 9.99 7.02 6.72
C THR A 61 9.12 5.88 7.22
N TYR A 62 7.82 5.94 6.95
CA TYR A 62 6.88 4.88 7.32
C TYR A 62 7.25 3.53 6.69
N SER A 63 7.56 3.50 5.39
CA SER A 63 7.90 2.25 4.68
C SER A 63 9.17 1.58 5.24
N ILE A 64 10.17 2.37 5.65
CA ILE A 64 11.40 1.86 6.26
C ILE A 64 11.08 1.18 7.59
N GLU A 65 10.38 1.88 8.48
CA GLU A 65 10.04 1.34 9.80
C GLU A 65 9.06 0.17 9.72
N ALA A 66 8.09 0.22 8.80
CA ALA A 66 7.14 -0.86 8.58
C ALA A 66 7.83 -2.11 8.01
N LYS A 67 8.84 -1.95 7.13
CA LYS A 67 9.68 -3.06 6.66
C LYS A 67 10.49 -3.69 7.79
N LYS A 68 11.14 -2.87 8.64
CA LYS A 68 11.87 -3.37 9.81
C LYS A 68 10.97 -4.18 10.74
N LEU A 69 9.77 -3.67 11.03
CA LEU A 69 8.78 -4.37 11.85
C LEU A 69 8.34 -5.68 11.19
N GLY A 70 8.04 -5.67 9.90
CA GLY A 70 7.66 -6.86 9.14
C GLY A 70 8.72 -7.95 9.20
N LEU A 71 9.99 -7.60 8.97
CA LEU A 71 11.12 -8.52 9.08
C LEU A 71 11.23 -9.10 10.49
N ARG A 72 11.05 -8.29 11.53
CA ARG A 72 11.11 -8.76 12.91
C ARG A 72 9.98 -9.76 13.24
N ILE A 73 8.77 -9.52 12.74
CA ILE A 73 7.65 -10.46 12.90
C ILE A 73 7.97 -11.77 12.18
N LEU A 74 8.50 -11.71 10.97
CA LEU A 74 8.88 -12.90 10.19
C LEU A 74 9.98 -13.72 10.89
N GLU A 75 10.98 -13.07 11.49
CA GLU A 75 11.98 -13.74 12.32
C GLU A 75 11.34 -14.51 13.48
N LEU A 76 10.44 -13.86 14.24
CA LEU A 76 9.75 -14.49 15.36
C LEU A 76 8.86 -15.66 14.91
N LEU A 77 8.22 -15.55 13.74
CA LEU A 77 7.45 -16.64 13.14
C LEU A 77 8.36 -17.80 12.71
N SER A 78 9.53 -17.52 12.13
CA SER A 78 10.52 -18.56 11.81
C SER A 78 10.93 -19.30 13.07
N GLU A 79 11.29 -18.59 14.14
CA GLU A 79 11.66 -19.20 15.42
C GLU A 79 10.52 -20.04 16.01
N GLY A 80 9.29 -19.51 16.03
CA GLY A 80 8.12 -20.22 16.57
C GLY A 80 7.74 -21.48 15.79
N LEU A 81 8.05 -21.51 14.48
CA LEU A 81 7.84 -22.67 13.62
C LEU A 81 9.04 -23.63 13.60
N GLY A 82 10.14 -23.33 14.31
CA GLY A 82 11.37 -24.11 14.28
C GLY A 82 12.12 -24.02 12.93
N LEU A 83 11.85 -22.98 12.15
CA LEU A 83 12.56 -22.68 10.90
C LEU A 83 13.87 -21.94 11.20
N GLY A 84 14.87 -22.13 10.35
CA GLY A 84 16.15 -21.43 10.47
C GLY A 84 16.00 -19.90 10.38
N SER A 85 16.87 -19.17 11.08
CA SER A 85 16.94 -17.71 10.97
C SER A 85 17.13 -17.28 9.51
N GLY A 86 16.38 -16.27 9.08
CA GLY A 86 16.48 -15.77 7.70
C GLY A 86 15.73 -16.59 6.66
N PHE A 87 14.98 -17.63 7.05
CA PHE A 87 14.15 -18.43 6.12
C PHE A 87 13.24 -17.56 5.23
N PHE A 88 12.71 -16.48 5.78
CA PHE A 88 11.87 -15.51 5.07
C PHE A 88 12.61 -14.25 4.59
N GLY A 89 13.84 -14.02 5.08
CA GLY A 89 14.55 -12.75 4.95
C GLY A 89 14.88 -12.36 3.51
N ASP A 90 15.22 -13.33 2.66
CA ASP A 90 15.63 -13.04 1.29
C ASP A 90 14.43 -12.75 0.38
N LYS A 91 13.43 -13.65 0.36
CA LYS A 91 12.29 -13.53 -0.57
C LYS A 91 11.28 -12.44 -0.21
N LEU A 92 10.93 -12.30 1.07
CA LEU A 92 9.89 -11.36 1.50
C LEU A 92 10.42 -9.94 1.71
N SER A 93 11.74 -9.73 1.66
CA SER A 93 12.32 -8.40 1.73
C SER A 93 12.41 -7.71 0.35
N GLU A 94 12.36 -8.47 -0.74
CA GLU A 94 12.52 -7.96 -2.10
C GLU A 94 11.37 -7.06 -2.55
N SER A 95 10.14 -7.36 -2.11
CA SER A 95 8.95 -6.62 -2.53
C SER A 95 8.24 -5.98 -1.33
N LEU A 96 7.97 -4.69 -1.45
CA LEU A 96 7.12 -3.98 -0.49
C LEU A 96 6.16 -3.09 -1.26
N GLU A 97 4.87 -3.34 -1.11
CA GLU A 97 3.82 -2.52 -1.72
C GLU A 97 3.02 -1.76 -0.67
N MET A 98 2.74 -0.50 -0.98
CA MET A 98 1.89 0.36 -0.17
C MET A 98 0.53 0.49 -0.81
N TYR A 99 -0.51 0.35 0.01
CA TYR A 99 -1.89 0.62 -0.36
C TYR A 99 -2.47 1.64 0.61
N MET A 100 -2.87 2.80 0.08
CA MET A 100 -3.66 3.78 0.80
C MET A 100 -5.10 3.71 0.33
N ASP A 101 -5.97 3.24 1.21
CA ASP A 101 -7.41 3.17 0.97
C ASP A 101 -8.09 4.45 1.43
N PHE A 102 -8.73 5.14 0.50
CA PHE A 102 -9.62 6.26 0.75
C PHE A 102 -11.06 5.75 0.66
N LYS A 103 -11.70 5.56 1.80
CA LYS A 103 -13.12 5.16 1.87
C LYS A 103 -13.98 6.40 1.95
N SER A 104 -14.86 6.62 0.97
CA SER A 104 -15.91 7.64 1.06
C SER A 104 -17.22 6.97 1.50
N SER A 105 -17.70 7.29 2.70
CA SER A 105 -19.02 6.87 3.16
C SER A 105 -20.04 7.95 2.81
N ARG A 106 -20.99 7.62 1.92
CA ARG A 106 -22.13 8.51 1.63
C ARG A 106 -23.20 8.27 2.71
N MET A 107 -23.23 9.11 3.75
CA MET A 107 -24.38 9.21 4.67
C MET A 107 -25.27 10.38 4.22
N GLY A 108 -26.31 10.09 3.44
CA GLY A 108 -27.26 11.09 2.95
C GLY A 108 -26.67 12.10 1.95
N ASN A 109 -27.27 13.30 1.89
CA ASN A 109 -26.94 14.38 0.93
C ASN A 109 -25.65 15.15 1.25
N GLY A 110 -24.81 14.64 2.17
CA GLY A 110 -23.56 15.25 2.59
C GLY A 110 -22.39 14.28 2.47
N LEU A 111 -21.28 14.73 1.90
CA LEU A 111 -20.00 14.02 1.95
C LEU A 111 -19.47 14.03 3.39
N VAL A 112 -19.28 12.86 3.99
CA VAL A 112 -18.64 12.70 5.30
C VAL A 112 -17.25 12.10 5.10
N TRP A 113 -16.28 12.64 5.85
CA TRP A 113 -14.82 12.53 5.69
C TRP A 113 -14.27 11.11 5.46
N SER A 114 -13.29 11.02 4.56
CA SER A 114 -12.58 9.79 4.23
C SER A 114 -11.61 9.35 5.33
N LEU A 115 -11.78 8.13 5.84
CA LEU A 115 -10.74 7.44 6.60
C LEU A 115 -9.67 6.95 5.62
N CYS A 116 -8.43 7.42 5.77
CA CYS A 116 -7.27 6.85 5.08
C CYS A 116 -6.72 5.70 5.91
N ILE A 117 -6.86 4.45 5.45
CA ILE A 117 -6.20 3.32 6.08
C ILE A 117 -5.00 2.94 5.21
N MET A 118 -3.79 2.99 5.80
CA MET A 118 -2.57 2.50 5.15
C MET A 118 -2.43 1.01 5.46
N HIS A 119 -2.70 0.15 4.49
CA HIS A 119 -2.41 -1.27 4.60
C HIS A 119 -1.08 -1.58 3.91
N LEU A 120 -0.13 -2.12 4.68
CA LEU A 120 1.11 -2.68 4.17
C LEU A 120 0.89 -4.19 3.99
N TRP A 121 0.96 -4.70 2.77
CA TRP A 121 0.98 -6.15 2.53
C TRP A 121 2.42 -6.58 2.30
N LEU A 122 2.88 -7.54 3.10
CA LEU A 122 4.10 -8.30 2.86
C LEU A 122 3.70 -9.49 1.97
N THR A 123 4.18 -9.51 0.72
CA THR A 123 3.96 -10.60 -0.24
C THR A 123 5.28 -11.16 -0.73
#